data_AF-A0A4U8S9K9-F1
#
_entry.id   AF-A0A4U8S9K9-F1
#
_cell.length_a   1.000
_cell.length_b   1.000
_cell.length_c   1.000
_cell.angle_alpha   90.00
_cell.angle_beta   90.00
_cell.angle_gamma   90.00
#
_symmetry.space_group_name_H-M   'P 1'
#
loop_
_entity.id
_entity.type
_entity.pdbx_description
1 polymer ?
#
loop_
_entity_poly.entity_id
_entity_poly.type
_entity_poly.pdbx_seq_one_letter_code
_entity_poly.pdbx_strand_id
1 'polypeptide(L)'
;MINNSKAVHLSDNKKREILQNAKTIVMVGLSPNIDKASYHVASFLLEKGYNIIPIYPKGGEILGKKAYTSLKEAFKDMCANNMQCDIIDIFRKSEALPSIVNEICMLGKLDSKQNLTNQSILNITDTLPSQNSPVNHKEIEKKLGFITSTPNPTQPNKSTEAAEILRPFNINNLCVWVQLGLHNSEAALIAKHHNLLYEEDSCIKLEYLRIFDKQC
;
A
#
# COMPACT_ATOMS: atom_id res chain seq x y z
N MET A 1 18.43 -0.31 25.34
CA MET A 1 17.50 -1.45 25.44
C MET A 1 16.74 -1.53 24.13
N ILE A 2 16.99 -2.55 23.32
CA ILE A 2 16.23 -2.74 22.08
C ILE A 2 14.83 -3.13 22.53
N ASN A 3 13.85 -2.23 22.35
CA ASN A 3 12.46 -2.55 22.63
C ASN A 3 12.09 -3.73 21.74
N ASN A 4 11.94 -4.90 22.36
CA ASN A 4 11.47 -6.11 21.71
C ASN A 4 10.08 -5.77 21.17
N SER A 5 10.02 -5.53 19.87
CA SER A 5 8.84 -4.95 19.21
C SER A 5 7.78 -6.03 19.19
N LYS A 6 6.81 -5.94 20.09
CA LYS A 6 5.69 -6.86 20.14
C LYS A 6 4.95 -6.78 18.80
N ALA A 7 4.62 -7.94 18.23
CA ALA A 7 3.87 -8.03 16.99
C ALA A 7 2.60 -7.16 17.03
N VAL A 8 2.29 -6.52 15.91
CA VAL A 8 1.09 -5.70 15.75
C VAL A 8 -0.11 -6.59 15.42
N HIS A 9 -1.13 -6.53 16.27
CA HIS A 9 -2.38 -7.28 16.09
C HIS A 9 -3.60 -6.36 16.08
N LEU A 10 -4.46 -6.58 15.11
CA LEU A 10 -5.82 -6.04 15.02
C LEU A 10 -6.72 -6.74 16.05
N SER A 11 -7.75 -6.02 16.50
CA SER A 11 -8.77 -6.60 17.38
C SER A 11 -9.61 -7.65 16.65
N ASP A 12 -10.17 -8.61 17.39
CA ASP A 12 -11.03 -9.67 16.83
C ASP A 12 -12.21 -9.12 16.03
N ASN A 13 -12.83 -8.04 16.51
CA ASN A 13 -13.92 -7.38 15.78
C ASN A 13 -13.44 -6.81 14.45
N LYS A 14 -12.23 -6.23 14.41
CA LYS A 14 -11.67 -5.68 13.18
C LYS A 14 -11.27 -6.77 12.20
N LYS A 15 -10.65 -7.87 12.67
CA LYS A 15 -10.35 -9.05 11.86
C LYS A 15 -11.62 -9.66 11.27
N ARG A 16 -12.67 -9.80 12.08
CA ARG A 16 -13.99 -10.27 11.64
C ARG A 16 -14.54 -9.39 10.52
N GLU A 17 -14.55 -8.07 10.71
CA GLU A 17 -15.03 -7.11 9.71
C GLU A 17 -14.25 -7.24 8.39
N ILE A 18 -12.92 -7.29 8.44
CA ILE A 18 -12.06 -7.43 7.27
C ILE A 18 -12.35 -8.73 6.54
N LEU A 19 -12.35 -9.86 7.25
CA LEU A 19 -12.55 -11.18 6.65
C LEU A 19 -13.97 -11.35 6.09
N GLN A 20 -15.00 -10.80 6.74
CA GLN A 20 -16.38 -10.88 6.25
C GLN A 20 -16.61 -10.08 4.97
N ASN A 21 -15.96 -8.92 4.84
CA ASN A 21 -16.21 -8.00 3.74
C ASN A 21 -15.26 -8.20 2.55
N ALA A 22 -14.09 -8.80 2.77
CA ALA A 22 -13.12 -9.06 1.73
C ALA A 22 -13.66 -10.05 0.68
N LYS A 23 -13.33 -9.80 -0.59
CA LYS A 23 -13.64 -10.66 -1.73
C LYS A 23 -12.37 -11.14 -2.42
N THR A 24 -11.39 -10.26 -2.59
CA THR A 24 -10.15 -10.57 -3.29
C THR A 24 -8.94 -10.46 -2.38
N ILE A 25 -8.11 -11.50 -2.40
CA ILE A 25 -6.87 -11.58 -1.63
C ILE A 25 -5.70 -11.75 -2.60
N VAL A 26 -4.75 -10.81 -2.55
CA VAL A 26 -3.49 -10.90 -3.28
C VAL A 26 -2.47 -11.59 -2.39
N MET A 27 -1.93 -12.72 -2.82
CA MET A 27 -1.03 -13.53 -2.00
C MET A 27 0.42 -13.40 -2.46
N VAL A 28 1.24 -12.69 -1.69
CA VAL A 28 2.66 -12.45 -1.97
C VAL A 28 3.51 -13.62 -1.48
N GLY A 29 4.11 -14.37 -2.41
CA GLY A 29 4.87 -15.58 -2.08
C GLY A 29 4.03 -16.85 -2.06
N LEU A 30 2.90 -16.88 -2.79
CA LEU A 30 2.15 -18.10 -3.02
C LEU A 30 3.00 -19.06 -3.87
N SER A 31 3.28 -20.26 -3.34
CA SER A 31 4.08 -21.29 -4.01
C SER A 31 3.17 -22.31 -4.69
N PRO A 32 3.53 -22.85 -5.88
CA PRO A 32 2.84 -23.99 -6.48
C PRO A 32 3.14 -25.33 -5.78
N ASN A 33 4.09 -25.37 -4.85
CA ASN A 33 4.44 -26.59 -4.13
C ASN A 33 3.37 -26.89 -3.06
N ILE A 34 2.72 -28.04 -3.19
CA ILE A 34 1.65 -28.51 -2.29
C ILE A 34 2.10 -28.66 -0.83
N ASP A 35 3.38 -28.88 -0.56
CA ASP A 35 3.92 -29.03 0.80
C ASP A 35 4.08 -27.68 1.53
N LYS A 36 3.86 -26.54 0.82
CA LYS A 36 4.04 -25.21 1.39
C LYS A 36 2.76 -24.72 2.06
N ALA A 37 2.92 -24.11 3.23
CA ALA A 37 1.82 -23.48 3.96
C ALA A 37 1.01 -22.50 3.08
N SER A 38 1.67 -21.72 2.21
CA SER A 38 0.98 -20.80 1.31
C SER A 38 0.02 -21.49 0.35
N TYR A 39 0.36 -22.68 -0.15
CA TYR A 39 -0.52 -23.47 -1.01
C TYR A 39 -1.78 -23.92 -0.26
N HIS A 40 -1.63 -24.47 0.95
CA HIS A 40 -2.75 -24.92 1.77
C HIS A 40 -3.65 -23.77 2.25
N VAL A 41 -3.08 -22.61 2.59
CA VAL A 41 -3.84 -21.41 2.96
C VAL A 41 -4.63 -20.89 1.75
N ALA A 42 -4.01 -20.84 0.56
CA ALA A 42 -4.69 -20.41 -0.65
C ALA A 42 -5.84 -21.35 -1.04
N SER A 43 -5.63 -22.67 -0.98
CA SER A 43 -6.68 -23.66 -1.25
C SER A 43 -7.88 -23.47 -0.32
N PHE A 44 -7.62 -23.30 0.98
CA PHE A 44 -8.66 -23.04 1.98
C PHE A 44 -9.43 -21.75 1.67
N LEU A 45 -8.74 -20.66 1.34
CA LEU A 45 -9.40 -19.39 1.04
C LEU A 45 -10.24 -19.47 -0.25
N LEU A 46 -9.79 -20.20 -1.27
CA LEU A 46 -10.59 -20.50 -2.46
C LEU A 46 -11.85 -21.29 -2.12
N GLU A 47 -11.74 -22.32 -1.27
CA GLU A 47 -12.89 -23.12 -0.79
C GLU A 47 -13.90 -22.28 -0.01
N LYS A 48 -13.43 -21.27 0.74
CA LYS A 48 -14.30 -20.30 1.43
C LYS A 48 -14.87 -19.21 0.51
N GLY A 49 -14.57 -19.23 -0.78
CA GLY A 49 -15.16 -18.35 -1.80
C GLY A 49 -14.41 -17.05 -2.05
N TYR A 50 -13.21 -16.87 -1.49
CA TYR A 50 -12.37 -15.71 -1.85
C TYR A 50 -11.79 -15.88 -3.26
N ASN A 51 -11.60 -14.76 -3.95
CA ASN A 51 -10.80 -14.72 -5.17
C ASN A 51 -9.32 -14.53 -4.81
N ILE A 52 -8.46 -15.45 -5.25
CA ILE A 52 -7.02 -15.38 -4.99
C ILE A 52 -6.27 -14.87 -6.22
N ILE A 53 -5.37 -13.90 -6.00
CA ILE A 53 -4.43 -13.36 -6.99
C ILE A 53 -3.00 -13.71 -6.54
N PRO A 54 -2.36 -14.75 -7.13
CA PRO A 54 -1.01 -15.16 -6.76
C PRO A 54 0.07 -14.18 -7.24
N ILE A 55 1.00 -13.82 -6.35
CA ILE A 55 2.29 -13.22 -6.74
C ILE A 55 3.41 -14.25 -6.51
N TYR A 56 4.00 -14.70 -7.61
CA TYR A 56 5.08 -15.68 -7.63
C TYR A 56 6.13 -15.26 -8.67
N PRO A 57 7.42 -15.07 -8.30
CA PRO A 57 8.42 -14.50 -9.21
C PRO A 57 8.64 -15.25 -10.53
N LYS A 58 8.28 -16.54 -10.60
CA LYS A 58 8.39 -17.34 -11.83
C LYS A 58 7.14 -17.30 -12.71
N GLY A 59 6.07 -16.64 -12.25
CA GLY A 59 4.76 -16.62 -12.92
C GLY A 59 4.13 -18.01 -13.04
N GLY A 60 3.27 -18.17 -14.04
CA GLY A 60 2.60 -19.43 -14.37
C GLY A 60 1.16 -19.48 -13.84
N GLU A 61 0.72 -20.66 -13.43
CA GLU A 61 -0.61 -20.89 -12.87
C GLU A 61 -0.48 -21.62 -11.52
N ILE A 62 -1.22 -21.17 -10.52
CA ILE A 62 -1.28 -21.78 -9.20
C ILE A 62 -2.74 -21.91 -8.80
N LEU A 63 -3.21 -23.13 -8.50
CA LEU A 63 -4.60 -23.40 -8.11
C LEU A 63 -5.63 -22.87 -9.13
N GLY A 64 -5.34 -22.98 -10.43
CA GLY A 64 -6.22 -22.48 -11.49
C GLY A 64 -6.24 -20.95 -11.63
N LYS A 65 -5.34 -20.23 -10.94
CA LYS A 65 -5.22 -18.77 -10.99
C LYS A 65 -3.91 -18.38 -11.66
N LYS A 66 -3.98 -17.40 -12.58
CA LYS A 66 -2.79 -16.78 -13.18
C LYS A 66 -1.91 -16.18 -12.10
N ALA A 67 -0.64 -16.58 -12.06
CA ALA A 67 0.35 -16.05 -11.14
C ALA A 67 1.15 -14.92 -11.80
N TYR A 68 1.18 -13.77 -11.13
CA TYR A 68 1.90 -12.58 -11.57
C TYR A 68 3.29 -12.53 -10.96
N THR A 69 4.22 -11.89 -11.65
CA THR A 69 5.61 -11.80 -11.19
C THR A 69 5.85 -10.67 -10.18
N SER A 70 4.94 -9.70 -10.11
CA SER A 70 5.02 -8.54 -9.23
C SER A 70 3.64 -7.99 -8.83
N LEU A 71 3.58 -7.24 -7.73
CA LEU A 71 2.38 -6.51 -7.32
C LEU A 71 1.92 -5.52 -8.39
N LYS A 72 2.85 -4.80 -9.02
CA LYS A 72 2.55 -3.85 -10.09
C LYS A 72 1.84 -4.50 -11.28
N GLU A 73 2.32 -5.66 -11.73
CA GLU A 73 1.71 -6.39 -12.85
C GLU A 73 0.29 -6.86 -12.49
N ALA A 74 0.13 -7.47 -11.31
CA ALA A 74 -1.18 -7.89 -10.82
C ALA A 74 -2.15 -6.71 -10.72
N PHE A 75 -1.71 -5.59 -10.14
CA PHE A 75 -2.57 -4.41 -9.97
C PHE A 75 -2.98 -3.78 -11.28
N LYS A 76 -2.10 -3.79 -12.30
CA LYS A 76 -2.48 -3.36 -13.65
C LYS A 76 -3.60 -4.21 -14.24
N ASP A 77 -3.48 -5.52 -14.14
CA ASP A 77 -4.51 -6.43 -14.62
C ASP A 77 -5.82 -6.28 -13.82
N MET A 78 -5.72 -6.12 -12.50
CA MET A 78 -6.88 -5.87 -11.64
C MET A 78 -7.62 -4.58 -12.02
N CYS A 79 -6.91 -3.47 -12.24
CA CYS A 79 -7.50 -2.23 -12.72
C CYS A 79 -8.20 -2.41 -14.07
N ALA A 80 -7.54 -3.07 -15.03
CA ALA A 80 -8.10 -3.31 -16.36
C ALA A 80 -9.40 -4.14 -16.33
N ASN A 81 -9.56 -4.98 -15.30
CA ASN A 81 -10.73 -5.85 -15.11
C ASN A 81 -11.69 -5.34 -14.02
N ASN A 82 -11.56 -4.08 -13.57
CA ASN A 82 -12.38 -3.49 -12.51
C ASN A 82 -12.42 -4.32 -11.20
N MET A 83 -11.34 -5.03 -10.89
CA MET A 83 -11.20 -5.80 -9.66
C MET A 83 -10.59 -4.93 -8.56
N GLN A 84 -11.07 -5.15 -7.34
CA GLN A 84 -10.48 -4.55 -6.14
C GLN A 84 -9.70 -5.58 -5.33
N CYS A 85 -8.66 -5.13 -4.63
CA CYS A 85 -7.86 -5.86 -3.66
C CYS A 85 -8.29 -5.43 -2.26
N ASP A 86 -8.70 -6.39 -1.43
CA ASP A 86 -9.15 -6.13 -0.06
C ASP A 86 -8.08 -6.51 0.97
N ILE A 87 -7.33 -7.59 0.69
CA ILE A 87 -6.27 -8.10 1.56
C ILE A 87 -5.03 -8.42 0.73
N ILE A 88 -3.85 -8.04 1.24
CA ILE A 88 -2.56 -8.52 0.75
C ILE A 88 -1.97 -9.46 1.80
N ASP A 89 -1.94 -10.75 1.49
CA ASP A 89 -1.46 -11.81 2.37
C ASP A 89 -0.01 -12.20 2.05
N ILE A 90 0.91 -12.09 3.02
CA ILE A 90 2.36 -12.13 2.77
C ILE A 90 3.00 -13.37 3.40
N PHE A 91 3.64 -14.18 2.55
CA PHE A 91 4.45 -15.37 2.89
C PHE A 91 5.95 -15.17 2.62
N ARG A 92 6.41 -13.92 2.54
CA ARG A 92 7.83 -13.57 2.36
C ARG A 92 8.50 -13.37 3.72
N LYS A 93 9.79 -13.69 3.81
CA LYS A 93 10.56 -13.57 5.05
C LYS A 93 10.48 -12.16 5.65
N SER A 94 10.60 -12.07 6.97
CA SER A 94 10.52 -10.82 7.74
C SER A 94 11.39 -9.68 7.20
N GLU A 95 12.57 -9.99 6.66
CA GLU A 95 13.50 -8.97 6.13
C GLU A 95 12.99 -8.32 4.84
N ALA A 96 12.08 -8.97 4.12
CA ALA A 96 11.48 -8.42 2.90
C ALA A 96 10.29 -7.49 3.19
N LEU A 97 9.68 -7.59 4.38
CA LEU A 97 8.43 -6.88 4.70
C LEU A 97 8.51 -5.36 4.56
N PRO A 98 9.56 -4.65 5.00
CA PRO A 98 9.62 -3.19 4.85
C PRO A 98 9.52 -2.76 3.38
N SER A 99 10.23 -3.48 2.50
CA SER A 99 10.25 -3.19 1.06
C SER A 99 8.87 -3.43 0.41
N ILE A 100 8.20 -4.51 0.79
CA ILE A 100 6.87 -4.88 0.26
C ILE A 100 5.82 -3.89 0.74
N VAL A 101 5.79 -3.57 2.05
CA VAL A 101 4.83 -2.61 2.61
C VAL A 101 5.03 -1.23 1.99
N ASN A 102 6.28 -0.79 1.81
CA ASN A 102 6.54 0.47 1.12
C ASN A 102 6.07 0.44 -0.34
N GLU A 103 6.29 -0.66 -1.08
CA GLU A 103 5.77 -0.81 -2.45
C GLU A 103 4.24 -0.68 -2.49
N ILE A 104 3.52 -1.38 -1.60
CA ILE A 104 2.06 -1.32 -1.47
C ILE A 104 1.60 0.12 -1.24
N CYS A 105 2.23 0.81 -0.29
CA CYS A 105 1.97 2.21 0.03
C CYS A 105 2.20 3.15 -1.16
N MET A 106 3.25 2.93 -1.95
CA MET A 106 3.56 3.77 -3.11
C MET A 106 2.59 3.53 -4.27
N LEU A 107 2.21 2.27 -4.52
CA LEU A 107 1.19 1.92 -5.51
C LEU A 107 -0.18 2.52 -5.13
N GLY A 108 -0.50 2.60 -3.84
CA GLY A 108 -1.72 3.26 -3.35
C GLY A 108 -1.74 4.79 -3.43
N LYS A 109 -0.57 5.46 -3.47
CA LYS A 109 -0.42 6.93 -3.30
C LYS A 109 -0.39 7.77 -4.57
N LEU A 110 -0.80 7.25 -5.74
CA LEU A 110 -0.95 8.05 -6.97
C LEU A 110 -2.15 9.04 -6.92
N ASP A 111 -2.25 9.91 -5.89
CA ASP A 111 -2.87 11.27 -5.90
C ASP A 111 -2.46 12.11 -4.65
N SER A 112 -1.33 11.85 -3.99
CA SER A 112 -0.88 12.78 -2.94
C SER A 112 -0.24 14.06 -3.50
N LYS A 113 0.08 14.13 -4.80
CA LYS A 113 0.69 15.33 -5.43
C LYS A 113 -0.30 16.47 -5.72
N GLN A 114 -1.59 16.32 -5.43
CA GLN A 114 -2.58 17.41 -5.46
C GLN A 114 -2.83 18.05 -4.07
N ASN A 115 -2.18 17.57 -2.99
CA ASN A 115 -2.44 18.06 -1.63
C ASN A 115 -1.20 18.61 -0.88
N LEU A 116 -0.08 18.85 -1.57
CA LEU A 116 1.12 19.46 -0.98
C LEU A 116 1.35 20.94 -1.37
N THR A 117 0.43 21.60 -2.05
CA THR A 117 0.60 23.00 -2.48
C THR A 117 -0.16 24.05 -1.65
N ASN A 118 -0.97 23.66 -0.65
CA ASN A 118 -1.79 24.62 0.12
C ASN A 118 -1.60 24.61 1.65
N GLN A 119 -0.53 24.01 2.19
CA GLN A 119 -0.27 24.00 3.64
C GLN A 119 1.08 24.57 4.08
N SER A 120 1.82 25.24 3.20
CA SER A 120 3.05 25.98 3.57
C SER A 120 2.94 27.49 3.39
N ILE A 121 1.74 28.02 3.15
CA ILE A 121 1.45 29.46 3.18
C ILE A 121 0.29 29.66 4.14
N LEU A 122 0.59 29.77 5.43
CA LEU A 122 -0.16 30.41 6.50
C LEU A 122 0.50 29.97 7.81
N ASN A 123 0.87 30.95 8.64
CA ASN A 123 1.45 30.84 9.99
C ASN A 123 2.97 31.01 10.11
N ILE A 124 3.50 32.11 9.56
CA ILE A 124 4.53 32.89 10.27
C ILE A 124 4.23 34.39 10.07
N THR A 125 3.20 34.88 10.74
CA THR A 125 3.07 36.29 11.13
C THR A 125 2.33 36.32 12.45
N ASP A 126 3.03 36.09 13.55
CA ASP A 126 2.63 36.55 14.88
C ASP A 126 3.82 36.35 15.84
N THR A 127 4.75 37.32 15.79
CA THR A 127 5.40 37.95 16.97
C THR A 127 6.46 38.92 16.44
N LEU A 128 6.11 40.20 16.30
CA LEU A 128 7.08 41.30 16.30
C LEU A 128 6.87 42.11 17.59
N PRO A 129 7.91 42.40 18.37
CA PRO A 129 8.02 43.69 19.01
C PRO A 129 8.63 44.70 18.01
N SER A 130 7.93 45.81 17.86
CA SER A 130 8.34 47.12 17.31
C SER A 130 9.85 47.40 17.24
N GLN A 131 10.35 47.74 16.05
CA GLN A 131 11.21 48.91 15.79
C GLN A 131 11.12 49.36 14.31
N ASN A 132 11.17 50.68 14.11
CA ASN A 132 10.84 51.45 12.90
C ASN A 132 11.78 51.26 11.69
N SER A 133 11.21 51.13 10.48
CA SER A 133 11.58 51.88 9.24
C SER A 133 10.78 51.38 8.02
N PRO A 134 10.42 52.26 7.05
CA PRO A 134 9.61 51.88 5.90
C PRO A 134 10.43 51.10 4.87
N VAL A 135 10.10 49.82 4.65
CA VAL A 135 10.74 48.98 3.64
C VAL A 135 10.09 49.22 2.28
N ASN A 136 10.91 49.60 1.30
CA ASN A 136 10.55 49.91 -0.07
C ASN A 136 10.35 48.62 -0.90
N HIS A 137 9.13 48.37 -1.36
CA HIS A 137 8.71 47.13 -2.03
C HIS A 137 9.37 46.84 -3.40
N LYS A 138 10.22 47.73 -3.94
CA LYS A 138 10.85 47.55 -5.27
C LYS A 138 12.09 46.63 -5.31
N GLU A 139 12.58 46.14 -4.17
CA GLU A 139 13.83 45.36 -4.11
C GLU A 139 13.63 43.83 -3.97
N ILE A 140 12.40 43.37 -3.67
CA ILE A 140 12.08 41.94 -3.48
C ILE A 140 11.88 41.22 -4.83
N GLU A 141 11.39 41.92 -5.87
CA GLU A 141 11.10 41.33 -7.19
C GLU A 141 12.36 41.03 -8.02
N LYS A 142 13.55 41.50 -7.62
CA LYS A 142 14.79 41.34 -8.40
C LYS A 142 15.59 40.08 -8.06
N LYS A 143 15.18 39.30 -7.04
CA LYS A 143 15.90 38.10 -6.56
C LYS A 143 15.20 36.76 -6.89
N LEU A 144 14.06 36.80 -7.56
CA LEU A 144 13.36 35.64 -8.08
C LEU A 144 13.37 35.75 -9.61
N GLY A 145 14.27 35.02 -10.27
CA GLY A 145 14.47 35.07 -11.71
C GLY A 145 13.25 34.58 -12.49
N PHE A 146 12.35 35.50 -12.84
CA PHE A 146 11.32 35.28 -13.84
C PHE A 146 11.92 35.47 -15.23
N ILE A 147 12.23 34.36 -15.91
CA ILE A 147 12.57 34.36 -17.32
C ILE A 147 11.25 34.43 -18.09
N THR A 148 10.97 35.58 -18.71
CA THR A 148 9.91 35.73 -19.71
C THR A 148 10.46 35.29 -21.07
N SER A 149 10.02 34.16 -21.60
CA SER A 149 10.15 33.85 -23.03
C SER A 149 8.81 33.37 -23.59
N THR A 150 8.44 33.97 -24.72
CA THR A 150 7.21 33.77 -25.48
C THR A 150 7.17 32.40 -26.19
N PRO A 151 5.99 31.87 -26.56
CA PRO A 151 5.88 30.54 -27.16
C PRO A 151 6.22 30.57 -28.66
N ASN A 152 7.05 29.63 -29.11
CA ASN A 152 7.29 29.33 -30.52
C ASN A 152 6.56 28.01 -30.88
N PRO A 153 5.94 27.85 -32.08
CA PRO A 153 5.08 26.71 -32.37
C PRO A 153 5.85 25.50 -32.92
N THR A 154 5.29 24.32 -32.64
CA THR A 154 5.45 23.03 -33.35
C THR A 154 6.76 22.24 -33.19
N GLN A 155 6.74 21.34 -32.20
CA GLN A 155 7.16 19.93 -32.32
C GLN A 155 6.12 19.10 -31.52
N PRO A 156 5.61 17.97 -32.02
CA PRO A 156 4.72 17.12 -31.23
C PRO A 156 5.52 16.47 -30.10
N ASN A 157 5.39 17.00 -28.88
CA ASN A 157 5.93 16.37 -27.69
C ASN A 157 5.26 15.00 -27.55
N LYS A 158 6.07 13.94 -27.64
CA LYS A 158 5.70 12.58 -27.25
C LYS A 158 4.91 12.67 -25.95
N SER A 159 3.63 12.32 -26.05
CA SER A 159 2.68 12.25 -24.96
C SER A 159 3.37 11.71 -23.72
N THR A 160 3.40 12.53 -22.68
CA THR A 160 3.48 12.08 -21.30
C THR A 160 2.44 10.97 -21.16
N GLU A 161 2.88 9.72 -21.12
CA GLU A 161 2.06 8.62 -20.60
C GLU A 161 1.75 9.04 -19.17
N ALA A 162 0.57 9.63 -18.96
CA ALA A 162 0.04 9.90 -17.65
C ALA A 162 0.13 8.58 -16.89
N ALA A 163 0.97 8.54 -15.85
CA ALA A 163 1.21 7.34 -15.07
C ALA A 163 -0.13 6.71 -14.72
N GLU A 164 -0.43 5.59 -15.38
CA GLU A 164 -1.67 4.84 -15.25
C GLU A 164 -1.91 4.64 -13.75
N ILE A 165 -2.95 5.29 -13.19
CA ILE A 165 -3.20 5.28 -11.76
C ILE A 165 -3.60 3.86 -11.37
N LEU A 166 -2.61 3.06 -10.95
CA LEU A 166 -2.80 1.67 -10.54
C LEU A 166 -3.37 1.62 -9.13
N ARG A 167 -4.70 1.76 -9.03
CA ARG A 167 -5.43 1.67 -7.76
C ARG A 167 -6.54 0.65 -7.81
N PRO A 168 -6.20 -0.65 -7.76
CA PRO A 168 -7.21 -1.66 -7.51
C PRO A 168 -7.62 -1.67 -6.03
N PHE A 169 -7.34 -0.65 -5.22
CA PHE A 169 -7.76 -0.62 -3.82
C PHE A 169 -7.86 0.81 -3.29
N ASN A 170 -8.69 0.95 -2.25
CA ASN A 170 -8.65 2.10 -1.37
C ASN A 170 -7.73 1.77 -0.18
N ILE A 171 -6.67 2.54 0.01
CA ILE A 171 -5.66 2.28 1.06
C ILE A 171 -6.27 2.24 2.47
N ASN A 172 -7.39 2.95 2.70
CA ASN A 172 -8.07 2.98 3.99
C ASN A 172 -8.84 1.67 4.30
N ASN A 173 -9.14 0.88 3.26
CA ASN A 173 -9.89 -0.38 3.38
C ASN A 173 -9.01 -1.60 3.11
N LEU A 174 -7.79 -1.41 2.62
CA LEU A 174 -6.82 -2.46 2.36
C LEU A 174 -6.20 -2.94 3.68
N CYS A 175 -6.20 -4.26 3.90
CA CYS A 175 -5.43 -4.88 4.98
C CYS A 175 -4.19 -5.57 4.45
N VAL A 176 -3.02 -5.27 5.01
CA VAL A 176 -1.83 -6.10 4.87
C VAL A 176 -1.83 -7.12 5.99
N TRP A 177 -1.78 -8.39 5.61
CA TRP A 177 -1.81 -9.53 6.53
C TRP A 177 -0.52 -10.33 6.37
N VAL A 178 0.29 -10.37 7.42
CA VAL A 178 1.58 -11.05 7.44
C VAL A 178 1.44 -12.36 8.21
N GLN A 179 1.81 -13.46 7.57
CA GLN A 179 1.52 -14.81 8.06
C GLN A 179 2.29 -15.18 9.33
N LEU A 180 1.83 -16.24 9.98
CA LEU A 180 2.39 -16.76 11.23
C LEU A 180 3.91 -16.98 11.14
N GLY A 181 4.64 -16.52 12.15
CA GLY A 181 6.09 -16.56 12.26
C GLY A 181 6.82 -15.43 11.54
N LEU A 182 6.10 -14.50 10.91
CA LEU A 182 6.66 -13.37 10.18
C LEU A 182 6.24 -12.04 10.84
N HIS A 183 7.21 -11.17 11.09
CA HIS A 183 6.98 -9.85 11.68
C HIS A 183 8.17 -8.94 11.40
N ASN A 184 7.95 -7.62 11.31
CA ASN A 184 9.03 -6.65 11.19
C ASN A 184 8.59 -5.27 11.71
N SER A 185 9.31 -4.76 12.71
CA SER A 185 9.00 -3.49 13.36
C SER A 185 9.05 -2.28 12.42
N GLU A 186 9.97 -2.28 11.44
CA GLU A 186 10.06 -1.22 10.44
C GLU A 186 8.86 -1.27 9.49
N ALA A 187 8.44 -2.47 9.06
CA ALA A 187 7.26 -2.64 8.23
C ALA A 187 5.99 -2.15 8.94
N ALA A 188 5.84 -2.48 10.23
CA ALA A 188 4.75 -2.00 11.07
C ALA A 188 4.75 -0.46 11.20
N LEU A 189 5.92 0.17 11.35
CA LEU A 189 6.04 1.63 11.39
C LEU A 189 5.67 2.28 10.06
N ILE A 190 6.09 1.71 8.93
CA ILE A 190 5.72 2.19 7.58
C ILE A 190 4.20 2.11 7.41
N ALA A 191 3.59 0.97 7.76
CA ALA A 191 2.15 0.79 7.66
C ALA A 191 1.39 1.83 8.52
N LYS A 192 1.82 2.01 9.77
CA LYS A 192 1.24 3.00 10.69
C LYS A 192 1.35 4.43 10.14
N HIS A 193 2.50 4.83 9.62
CA HIS A 193 2.71 6.16 9.04
C HIS A 193 1.79 6.44 7.84
N HIS A 194 1.36 5.38 7.14
CA HIS A 194 0.48 5.47 5.98
C HIS A 194 -1.00 5.19 6.30
N ASN A 195 -1.36 5.03 7.58
CA ASN A 195 -2.70 4.64 8.04
C ASN A 195 -3.20 3.34 7.38
N LEU A 196 -2.29 2.41 7.09
CA LEU A 196 -2.60 1.12 6.49
C LEU A 196 -3.00 0.12 7.60
N LEU A 197 -4.09 -0.62 7.40
CA LEU A 197 -4.44 -1.72 8.28
C LEU A 197 -3.38 -2.81 8.16
N TYR A 198 -2.81 -3.23 9.28
CA TYR A 198 -1.66 -4.13 9.33
C TYR A 198 -1.84 -5.16 10.46
N GLU A 199 -1.75 -6.43 10.10
CA GLU A 199 -1.73 -7.59 10.99
C GLU A 199 -0.46 -8.38 10.71
N GLU A 200 0.28 -8.80 11.74
CA GLU A 200 1.45 -9.67 11.57
C GLU A 200 1.47 -10.83 12.56
N ASP A 201 2.39 -11.77 12.31
CA ASP A 201 2.54 -13.01 13.07
C ASP A 201 1.22 -13.78 13.23
N SER A 202 0.45 -13.85 12.14
CA SER A 202 -0.95 -14.27 12.19
C SER A 202 -1.37 -15.05 10.96
N CYS A 203 -1.75 -16.32 11.11
CA CYS A 203 -2.22 -17.10 9.97
C CYS A 203 -3.68 -16.79 9.65
N ILE A 204 -3.94 -16.20 8.48
CA ILE A 204 -5.30 -15.83 8.05
C ILE A 204 -6.29 -17.01 8.08
N LYS A 205 -5.84 -18.22 7.74
CA LYS A 205 -6.66 -19.44 7.82
C LYS A 205 -7.06 -19.77 9.25
N LEU A 206 -6.10 -19.75 10.18
CA LEU A 206 -6.37 -20.05 11.59
C LEU A 206 -7.27 -18.99 12.22
N GLU A 207 -7.04 -17.72 11.90
CA GLU A 207 -7.88 -16.62 12.37
C GLU A 207 -9.29 -16.69 11.79
N TYR A 208 -9.44 -17.02 10.51
CA TYR A 208 -10.75 -17.29 9.92
C TYR A 208 -11.48 -18.39 10.70
N LEU A 209 -10.82 -19.53 10.91
CA LEU A 209 -11.41 -20.66 11.64
C LEU A 209 -11.81 -20.23 13.06
N ARG A 210 -10.89 -19.61 13.81
CA ARG A 210 -11.16 -19.12 15.18
C ARG A 210 -12.33 -18.14 15.25
N ILE A 211 -12.48 -17.26 14.26
CA ILE A 211 -13.46 -16.17 14.26
C ILE A 211 -14.85 -16.67 13.80
N PHE A 212 -14.92 -17.56 12.82
CA PHE A 212 -16.18 -17.98 12.18
C PHE A 212 -16.59 -19.42 12.51
N ASP A 213 -15.63 -20.34 12.56
CA ASP A 213 -15.90 -21.75 12.79
C ASP A 213 -15.68 -22.05 14.28
N LYS A 214 -16.76 -21.98 15.09
CA LYS A 214 -16.76 -22.42 16.50
C LYS A 214 -16.68 -23.95 16.64
N GLN A 215 -15.71 -24.58 15.99
CA GLN A 215 -15.34 -25.97 16.24
C GLN A 215 -13.89 -26.03 16.71
N CYS A 216 -13.68 -25.58 17.95
CA CYS A 216 -12.62 -26.05 18.84
C CYS A 216 -13.28 -26.32 20.20
#